data_AF-A0A9E4YTE1-F1
#
_entry.id   AF-A0A9E4YTE1-F1
#
_cell.length_a   1.000
_cell.length_b   1.000
_cell.length_c   1.000
_cell.angle_alpha   90.00
_cell.angle_beta   90.00
_cell.angle_gamma   90.00
#
_symmetry.space_group_name_H-M   'P 1'
#
loop_
_entity.id
_entity.type
_entity.pdbx_description
1 polymer ?
#
loop_
_entity_poly.entity_id
_entity_poly.type
_entity_poly.pdbx_seq_one_letter_code
_entity_poly.pdbx_strand_id
1 'polypeptide(L)'
;MKSRLLDQWPLDDRDLSASDRERLERALEHSPELQEELGVWQAIEASLRESPVIGPQAGFTRRWRSSLAEARERRRQRNVKWLLGALLIGALSALSLIGLEILSSPAQIGAALLETIVRVGQILNTGAHFLTILGNGWPALLGALALSAALAWLSVLWAAAMYRYGFKQVQNGVSG
;
A
#
# COMPACT_ATOMS: atom_id res chain seq x y z
N MET A 1 -7.82 -5.81 32.28
CA MET A 1 -7.40 -6.55 31.06
C MET A 1 -8.62 -6.76 30.16
N LYS A 2 -9.41 -5.70 29.92
CA LYS A 2 -10.89 -5.79 29.83
C LYS A 2 -11.53 -5.60 28.43
N SER A 3 -11.01 -4.75 27.54
CA SER A 3 -11.67 -4.47 26.24
C SER A 3 -11.16 -5.30 25.05
N ARG A 4 -10.02 -6.00 25.19
CA ARG A 4 -9.30 -6.55 24.03
C ARG A 4 -10.03 -7.65 23.25
N LEU A 5 -11.05 -8.29 23.85
CA LEU A 5 -11.81 -9.35 23.20
C LEU A 5 -12.86 -8.80 22.23
N LEU A 6 -13.51 -7.69 22.56
CA LEU A 6 -14.48 -7.02 21.68
C LEU A 6 -13.77 -6.25 20.55
N ASP A 7 -12.56 -5.73 20.79
CA ASP A 7 -11.76 -5.04 19.76
C ASP A 7 -11.35 -5.95 18.58
N GLN A 8 -11.26 -7.27 18.82
CA GLN A 8 -10.87 -8.24 17.80
C GLN A 8 -12.06 -8.90 17.11
N TRP A 9 -13.27 -8.66 17.62
CA TRP A 9 -14.45 -9.35 17.15
C TRP A 9 -15.15 -8.56 16.04
N PRO A 10 -15.52 -9.20 14.91
CA PRO A 10 -16.33 -8.53 13.90
C PRO A 10 -17.64 -8.06 14.53
N LEU A 11 -17.99 -6.77 14.39
CA LEU A 11 -19.30 -6.25 14.80
C LEU A 11 -20.46 -6.90 14.01
N ASP A 12 -20.16 -7.64 12.95
CA ASP A 12 -21.14 -8.37 12.15
C ASP A 12 -21.17 -9.85 12.56
N ASP A 13 -22.26 -10.25 13.21
CA ASP A 13 -22.53 -11.63 13.64
C ASP A 13 -22.50 -12.66 12.48
N ARG A 14 -22.59 -12.19 11.23
CA ARG A 14 -22.61 -13.03 10.03
C ARG A 14 -21.26 -13.66 9.69
N ASP A 15 -20.16 -13.11 10.20
CA ASP A 15 -18.79 -13.56 9.87
C ASP A 15 -18.13 -14.40 10.98
N LEU A 16 -18.86 -14.74 12.04
CA LEU A 16 -18.35 -15.58 13.13
C LEU A 16 -18.30 -17.06 12.73
N SER A 17 -17.15 -17.69 12.94
CA SER A 17 -17.05 -19.15 12.88
C SER A 17 -17.82 -19.82 14.03
N ALA A 18 -18.26 -21.07 13.86
CA ALA A 18 -18.98 -21.79 14.90
C ALA A 18 -18.16 -21.96 16.20
N SER A 19 -16.84 -22.18 16.08
CA SER A 19 -15.94 -22.27 17.23
C SER A 19 -15.77 -20.95 17.97
N ASP A 20 -15.85 -19.84 17.23
CA ASP A 20 -15.76 -18.50 17.81
C ASP A 20 -17.04 -18.15 18.55
N ARG A 21 -18.21 -18.45 17.98
CA ARG A 21 -19.51 -18.26 18.67
C ARG A 21 -19.55 -19.00 20.01
N GLU A 22 -19.08 -20.23 20.08
CA GLU A 22 -19.04 -21.01 21.34
C GLU A 22 -18.09 -20.40 22.39
N ARG A 23 -16.95 -19.84 21.94
CA ARG A 23 -16.01 -19.13 22.84
C ARG A 23 -16.60 -17.83 23.37
N LEU A 24 -17.36 -17.12 22.54
CA LEU A 24 -18.06 -15.89 22.93
C LEU A 24 -19.16 -16.19 23.94
N GLU A 25 -19.98 -17.20 23.70
CA GLU A 25 -21.04 -17.64 24.64
C GLU A 25 -20.45 -18.02 26.00
N ARG A 26 -19.39 -18.83 26.02
CA ARG A 26 -18.68 -19.16 27.27
C ARG A 26 -18.10 -17.93 27.98
N ALA A 27 -17.57 -16.95 27.25
CA ALA A 27 -17.03 -15.73 27.83
C ALA A 27 -18.13 -14.83 28.43
N LEU A 28 -19.30 -14.77 27.79
CA LEU A 28 -20.46 -14.02 28.26
C LEU A 28 -21.05 -14.62 29.54
N GLU A 29 -21.09 -15.95 29.67
CA GLU A 29 -21.57 -16.63 30.89
C GLU A 29 -20.73 -16.30 32.14
N HIS A 30 -19.43 -16.06 31.95
CA HIS A 30 -18.48 -15.89 33.05
C HIS A 30 -18.13 -14.42 33.34
N SER A 31 -18.65 -13.47 32.54
CA SER A 31 -18.32 -12.05 32.68
C SER A 31 -19.55 -11.16 32.46
N PRO A 32 -20.24 -10.73 33.53
CA PRO A 32 -21.39 -9.84 33.42
C PRO A 32 -21.04 -8.48 32.82
N GLU A 33 -19.79 -8.05 32.93
CA GLU A 33 -19.29 -6.79 32.38
C GLU A 33 -19.20 -6.82 30.85
N LEU A 34 -18.82 -7.97 30.26
CA LEU A 34 -18.85 -8.14 28.80
C LEU A 34 -20.27 -8.17 28.25
N GLN A 35 -21.22 -8.71 29.03
CA GLN A 35 -22.63 -8.74 28.66
C GLN A 35 -23.25 -7.33 28.62
N GLU A 36 -22.89 -6.48 29.59
CA GLU A 36 -23.30 -5.07 29.60
C GLU A 36 -22.74 -4.31 28.40
N GLU A 37 -21.44 -4.47 28.11
CA GLU A 37 -20.79 -3.82 26.97
C GLU A 37 -21.39 -4.24 25.63
N LEU A 38 -21.68 -5.53 25.45
CA LEU A 38 -22.35 -6.04 24.25
C LEU A 38 -23.76 -5.47 24.10
N GLY A 39 -24.50 -5.34 25.20
CA GLY A 39 -25.83 -4.73 25.20
C GLY A 39 -25.81 -3.26 24.77
N VAL A 40 -24.79 -2.50 25.20
CA VAL A 40 -24.59 -1.11 24.75
C VAL A 40 -24.31 -1.04 23.25
N TRP A 41 -23.44 -1.92 22.73
CA TRP A 41 -23.15 -1.97 21.30
C TRP A 41 -24.38 -2.32 20.45
N GLN A 42 -25.17 -3.31 20.88
CA GLN A 42 -26.42 -3.67 20.20
C GLN A 42 -27.44 -2.52 20.22
N ALA A 43 -27.53 -1.78 21.32
CA ALA A 43 -28.39 -0.60 21.42
C ALA A 43 -27.94 0.53 20.47
N ILE A 44 -26.63 0.78 20.35
CA ILE A 44 -26.06 1.75 19.40
C ILE A 44 -26.36 1.31 17.96
N GLU A 45 -26.16 0.03 17.63
CA GLU A 45 -26.43 -0.49 16.30
C GLU A 45 -27.92 -0.36 15.94
N ALA A 46 -28.83 -0.70 16.85
CA ALA A 46 -30.26 -0.50 16.67
C ALA A 46 -30.59 0.99 16.42
N SER A 47 -30.02 1.90 17.21
CA SER A 47 -30.20 3.34 17.04
C SER A 47 -29.68 3.86 15.69
N LEU A 48 -28.55 3.33 15.20
CA LEU A 48 -28.00 3.66 13.90
C LEU A 48 -28.85 3.10 12.75
N ARG A 49 -29.40 1.89 12.90
CA ARG A 49 -30.30 1.27 11.92
C ARG A 49 -31.66 1.98 11.83
N GLU A 50 -32.15 2.49 12.94
CA GLU A 50 -33.38 3.28 13.02
C GLU A 50 -33.19 4.74 12.57
N SER A 51 -31.95 5.22 12.54
CA SER A 51 -31.66 6.58 12.10
C SER A 51 -32.02 6.77 10.62
N PRO A 52 -32.72 7.86 10.27
CA PRO A 52 -33.12 8.11 8.89
C PRO A 52 -31.88 8.30 8.01
N VAL A 53 -31.84 7.60 6.88
CA VAL A 53 -30.78 7.77 5.88
C VAL A 53 -30.95 9.15 5.23
N ILE A 54 -30.15 10.12 5.67
CA ILE A 54 -30.15 11.48 5.10
C ILE A 54 -29.44 11.44 3.75
N GLY A 55 -30.21 11.61 2.68
CA GLY A 55 -29.67 11.75 1.32
C GLY A 55 -28.89 13.06 1.12
N PRO A 56 -28.03 13.13 0.09
CA PRO A 56 -27.34 14.36 -0.24
C PRO A 56 -28.34 15.47 -0.57
N GLN A 57 -28.10 16.66 -0.02
CA GLN A 57 -28.94 17.83 -0.32
C GLN A 57 -28.96 18.13 -1.82
N ALA A 58 -30.06 18.71 -2.29
CA ALA A 58 -30.19 19.16 -3.68
C ALA A 58 -28.97 20.01 -4.10
N GLY A 59 -28.45 19.72 -5.30
CA GLY A 59 -27.28 20.40 -5.86
C GLY A 59 -25.92 19.94 -5.29
N PHE A 60 -25.87 18.91 -4.43
CA PHE A 60 -24.61 18.34 -3.92
C PHE A 60 -23.63 18.01 -5.05
N THR A 61 -24.08 17.28 -6.08
CA THR A 61 -23.22 16.89 -7.21
C THR A 61 -22.62 18.10 -7.93
N ARG A 62 -23.37 19.19 -8.05
CA ARG A 62 -22.89 20.43 -8.68
C ARG A 62 -21.82 21.11 -7.82
N ARG A 63 -22.07 21.27 -6.51
CA ARG A 63 -21.10 21.86 -5.57
C ARG A 63 -19.83 21.02 -5.44
N TRP A 64 -19.99 19.70 -5.45
CA TRP A 64 -18.88 18.76 -5.39
C TRP A 64 -18.02 18.79 -6.66
N ARG A 65 -18.65 18.86 -7.85
CA ARG A 65 -17.90 19.02 -9.11
C ARG A 65 -17.15 20.35 -9.18
N SER A 66 -17.75 21.45 -8.71
CA SER A 66 -17.06 22.75 -8.70
C SER A 66 -15.89 22.75 -7.73
N SER A 67 -16.06 22.22 -6.52
CA SER A 67 -14.96 22.14 -5.54
C SER A 67 -13.82 21.24 -6.01
N LEU A 68 -14.13 20.16 -6.74
CA LEU A 68 -13.10 19.31 -7.36
C LEU A 68 -12.32 20.03 -8.46
N ALA A 69 -12.98 20.83 -9.30
CA ALA A 69 -12.31 21.59 -10.35
C ALA A 69 -11.35 22.62 -9.73
N GLU A 70 -11.81 23.35 -8.71
CA GLU A 70 -10.98 24.30 -7.97
C GLU A 70 -9.79 23.61 -7.27
N ALA A 71 -10.02 22.47 -6.62
CA ALA A 71 -8.97 21.72 -5.95
C ALA A 71 -7.91 21.20 -6.94
N ARG A 72 -8.32 20.74 -8.13
CA ARG A 72 -7.41 20.30 -9.20
C ARG A 72 -6.56 21.46 -9.72
N GLU A 73 -7.17 22.62 -9.95
CA GLU A 73 -6.45 23.79 -10.44
C GLU A 73 -5.43 24.29 -9.41
N ARG A 74 -5.80 24.36 -8.13
CA ARG A 74 -4.84 24.72 -7.05
C ARG A 74 -3.66 23.74 -6.99
N ARG A 75 -3.89 22.44 -7.15
CA ARG A 75 -2.82 21.43 -7.21
C ARG A 75 -1.93 21.62 -8.44
N ARG A 76 -2.53 21.88 -9.61
CA ARG A 76 -1.78 22.15 -10.85
C ARG A 76 -0.88 23.38 -10.69
N GLN A 77 -1.41 24.49 -10.19
CA GLN A 77 -0.63 25.70 -9.96
C GLN A 77 0.52 25.48 -8.98
N ARG A 78 0.28 24.72 -7.90
CA ARG A 78 1.34 24.37 -6.96
C ARG A 78 2.44 23.54 -7.62
N ASN A 79 2.08 22.53 -8.42
CA ASN A 79 3.06 21.71 -9.13
C ASN A 79 3.86 22.51 -10.15
N VAL A 80 3.21 23.43 -10.88
CA VAL A 80 3.88 24.34 -11.83
C VAL A 80 4.86 25.25 -11.10
N LYS A 81 4.48 25.82 -9.95
CA LYS A 81 5.38 26.65 -9.12
C LYS A 81 6.59 25.87 -8.63
N TRP A 82 6.40 24.63 -8.17
CA TRP A 82 7.51 23.77 -7.76
C TRP A 82 8.44 23.43 -8.92
N LEU A 83 7.88 23.11 -10.09
CA LEU A 83 8.67 22.79 -11.27
C LEU A 83 9.47 24.01 -11.77
N LEU A 84 8.84 25.19 -11.80
CA LEU A 84 9.54 26.46 -12.09
C LEU A 84 10.63 26.76 -11.08
N GLY A 85 10.35 26.57 -9.78
CA GLY A 85 11.36 26.75 -8.72
C GLY A 85 12.54 25.79 -8.88
N ALA A 86 12.28 24.52 -9.15
CA ALA A 86 13.31 23.52 -9.40
C ALA A 86 14.14 23.83 -10.66
N LEU A 87 13.49 24.29 -11.74
CA LEU A 87 14.19 24.73 -12.95
C LEU A 87 15.06 25.96 -12.71
N LEU A 88 14.57 26.95 -11.95
CA LEU A 88 15.35 28.13 -11.60
C LEU A 88 16.56 27.78 -10.74
N ILE A 89 16.38 26.94 -9.73
CA ILE A 89 17.49 26.46 -8.89
C ILE A 89 18.50 25.68 -9.76
N GLY A 90 18.02 24.77 -10.61
CA GLY A 90 18.88 24.02 -11.53
C GLY A 90 19.66 24.92 -12.50
N ALA A 91 19.01 25.94 -13.06
CA ALA A 91 19.65 26.91 -13.93
C ALA A 91 20.70 27.76 -13.20
N LEU A 92 20.40 28.22 -11.98
CA LEU A 92 21.35 28.97 -11.16
C LEU A 92 22.54 28.11 -10.72
N SER A 93 22.32 26.85 -10.37
CA SER A 93 23.39 25.91 -10.05
C SER A 93 24.29 25.64 -11.26
N ALA A 94 23.71 25.44 -12.45
CA ALA A 94 24.48 25.27 -13.68
C ALA A 94 25.27 26.53 -14.02
N LEU A 95 24.66 27.71 -13.88
CA LEU A 95 25.34 28.99 -14.12
C LEU A 95 26.47 29.24 -13.10
N SER A 96 26.30 28.82 -11.85
CA SER A 96 27.34 28.92 -10.83
C SER A 96 28.54 28.03 -11.15
N LEU A 97 28.31 26.81 -11.63
CA LEU A 97 29.39 25.90 -12.04
C LEU A 97 30.19 26.49 -13.22
N ILE A 98 29.49 27.03 -14.23
CA ILE A 98 30.13 27.65 -15.40
C ILE A 98 30.83 28.95 -15.00
N GLY A 99 30.20 29.79 -14.17
CA GLY A 99 30.73 31.07 -13.73
C GLY A 99 31.97 30.96 -12.85
N LEU A 100 32.09 29.87 -12.08
CA LEU A 100 33.30 29.55 -11.32
C LEU A 100 34.51 29.23 -12.21
N GLU A 101 34.28 28.68 -13.41
CA GLU A 101 35.36 28.33 -14.36
C GLU A 101 35.72 29.44 -15.34
N ILE A 102 34.81 30.39 -15.59
CA ILE A 102 35.07 31.55 -16.48
C ILE A 102 36.16 32.48 -15.91
N LEU A 103 36.46 32.43 -14.60
CA LEU A 103 37.55 33.20 -14.00
C LEU A 103 38.95 32.64 -14.27
N SER A 104 39.07 31.46 -14.89
CA SER A 104 40.36 30.81 -15.11
C SER A 104 40.56 30.41 -16.57
N SER A 105 41.15 31.32 -17.36
CA SER A 105 41.75 31.09 -18.70
C SER A 105 40.82 30.57 -19.84
N PRO A 106 40.83 31.21 -21.04
CA PRO A 106 40.06 30.78 -22.21
C PRO A 106 40.31 29.32 -22.66
N ALA A 107 41.49 28.76 -22.37
CA ALA A 107 41.83 27.38 -22.69
C ALA A 107 41.05 26.36 -21.83
N GLN A 108 40.67 26.73 -20.61
CA GLN A 108 39.91 25.84 -19.71
C GLN A 108 38.44 25.79 -20.10
N ILE A 109 37.89 26.86 -20.68
CA ILE A 109 36.51 26.89 -21.20
C ILE A 109 36.30 25.79 -22.27
N GLY A 110 37.28 25.62 -23.16
CA GLY A 110 37.23 24.56 -24.17
C GLY A 110 37.26 23.15 -23.56
N ALA A 111 38.12 22.94 -22.56
CA ALA A 111 38.23 21.68 -21.85
C ALA A 111 36.96 21.36 -21.02
N ALA A 112 36.39 22.38 -20.36
CA ALA A 112 35.18 22.28 -19.56
C ALA A 112 33.93 21.96 -20.39
N LEU A 113 33.80 22.58 -21.57
CA LEU A 113 32.72 22.27 -22.51
C LEU A 113 32.83 20.82 -23.00
N LEU A 114 34.05 20.37 -23.35
CA LEU A 114 34.30 18.99 -23.72
C LEU A 114 33.99 18.00 -22.60
N GLU A 115 34.42 18.30 -21.37
CA GLU A 115 34.12 17.45 -20.20
C GLU A 115 32.62 17.41 -19.91
N THR A 116 31.93 18.54 -20.03
CA THR A 116 30.47 18.62 -19.82
C THR A 116 29.72 17.81 -20.86
N ILE A 117 30.11 17.90 -22.14
CA ILE A 117 29.52 17.10 -23.21
C ILE A 117 29.74 15.60 -22.97
N VAL A 118 30.95 15.20 -22.56
CA VAL A 118 31.27 13.81 -22.23
C VAL A 118 30.46 13.33 -21.02
N ARG A 119 30.34 14.13 -19.95
CA ARG A 119 29.55 13.80 -18.76
C ARG A 119 28.07 13.67 -19.08
N VAL A 120 27.50 14.58 -19.85
CA VAL A 120 26.09 14.50 -20.29
C VAL A 120 25.87 13.23 -21.12
N GLY A 121 26.79 12.91 -22.03
CA GLY A 121 26.76 11.66 -22.79
C GLY A 121 26.81 10.42 -21.89
N GLN A 122 27.67 10.41 -20.87
CA GLN A 122 27.76 9.32 -19.91
C GLN A 122 26.50 9.17 -19.05
N ILE A 123 25.91 10.28 -18.59
CA ILE A 123 24.65 10.28 -17.83
C ILE A 123 23.51 9.72 -18.69
N LEU A 124 23.41 10.17 -19.95
CA LEU A 124 22.38 9.67 -20.88
C LEU A 124 22.57 8.19 -21.19
N ASN A 125 23.81 7.74 -21.42
CA ASN A 125 24.12 6.34 -21.68
C ASN A 125 23.85 5.44 -20.45
N THR A 126 24.19 5.92 -19.25
CA THR A 126 23.92 5.21 -17.99
C THR A 126 22.43 5.16 -17.71
N GLY A 127 21.71 6.26 -17.96
CA GLY A 127 20.25 6.32 -17.86
C GLY A 127 19.56 5.37 -18.83
N ALA A 128 20.03 5.30 -20.08
CA ALA A 128 19.54 4.36 -21.07
C ALA A 128 19.78 2.91 -20.63
N HIS A 129 20.96 2.59 -20.08
CA HIS A 129 21.23 1.27 -19.53
C HIS A 129 20.30 0.93 -18.35
N PHE A 130 20.06 1.87 -17.44
CA PHE A 130 19.10 1.69 -16.35
C PHE A 130 17.68 1.39 -16.86
N LEU A 131 17.24 2.09 -17.90
CA LEU A 131 15.94 1.85 -18.53
C LEU A 131 15.87 0.47 -19.21
N THR A 132 16.97 0.00 -19.82
CA THR A 132 17.02 -1.36 -20.39
C THR A 132 17.00 -2.44 -19.30
N ILE A 133 17.65 -2.22 -18.16
CA ILE A 133 17.64 -3.16 -17.02
C ILE A 133 16.26 -3.18 -16.36
N LEU A 134 15.60 -2.03 -16.19
CA LEU A 134 14.22 -2.00 -15.70
C LEU A 134 13.25 -2.66 -16.69
N GLY A 135 13.41 -2.41 -17.99
CA GLY A 135 12.58 -3.00 -19.04
C GLY A 135 12.74 -4.52 -19.17
N ASN A 136 13.97 -5.03 -19.09
CA ASN A 136 14.25 -6.48 -19.22
C ASN A 136 14.29 -7.23 -17.88
N GLY A 137 14.24 -6.54 -16.74
CA GLY A 137 14.26 -7.17 -15.40
C GLY A 137 12.89 -7.67 -14.92
N TRP A 138 11.80 -7.16 -15.50
CA TRP A 138 10.43 -7.50 -15.11
C TRP A 138 10.09 -9.00 -15.29
N PRO A 139 10.48 -9.69 -16.38
CA PRO A 139 10.26 -11.13 -16.52
C PRO A 139 10.99 -11.97 -15.45
N ALA A 140 12.18 -11.56 -15.02
CA ALA A 140 12.94 -12.27 -13.98
C ALA A 140 12.29 -12.13 -12.60
N LEU A 141 11.77 -10.94 -12.26
CA LEU A 141 11.03 -10.70 -11.03
C LEU A 141 9.71 -11.48 -10.99
N LEU A 142 8.95 -11.46 -12.10
CA LEU A 142 7.74 -12.27 -12.23
C LEU A 142 8.05 -13.77 -12.17
N GLY A 143 9.14 -14.21 -12.79
CA GLY A 143 9.61 -15.60 -12.72
C GLY A 143 9.97 -16.03 -11.30
N ALA A 144 10.69 -15.19 -10.55
CA ALA A 144 11.05 -15.47 -9.17
C ALA A 144 9.82 -15.53 -8.24
N LEU A 145 8.84 -14.64 -8.43
CA LEU A 145 7.56 -14.67 -7.70
C LEU A 145 6.71 -15.87 -8.08
N ALA A 146 6.66 -16.24 -9.36
CA ALA A 146 5.93 -17.44 -9.80
C ALA A 146 6.56 -18.72 -9.22
N LEU A 147 7.89 -18.80 -9.21
CA LEU A 147 8.61 -19.94 -8.63
C LEU A 147 8.37 -20.05 -7.12
N SER A 148 8.44 -18.93 -6.39
CA SER A 148 8.20 -18.92 -4.94
C SER A 148 6.76 -19.30 -4.59
N ALA A 149 5.78 -18.81 -5.37
CA ALA A 149 4.38 -19.20 -5.22
C ALA A 149 4.17 -20.69 -5.51
N ALA A 150 4.81 -21.24 -6.55
CA ALA A 150 4.73 -22.67 -6.88
C ALA A 150 5.34 -23.55 -5.76
N LEU A 151 6.48 -23.15 -5.20
CA LEU A 151 7.13 -23.83 -4.07
C LEU A 151 6.25 -23.81 -2.81
N ALA A 152 5.65 -22.66 -2.49
CA ALA A 152 4.72 -22.54 -1.37
C ALA A 152 3.50 -23.45 -1.55
N TRP A 153 2.92 -23.48 -2.74
CA TRP A 153 1.78 -24.33 -3.07
C TRP A 153 2.13 -25.82 -2.95
N LEU A 154 3.30 -26.21 -3.46
CA LEU A 154 3.80 -27.58 -3.34
C LEU A 154 3.99 -27.98 -1.87
N SER A 155 4.53 -27.09 -1.04
CA SER A 155 4.69 -27.33 0.39
C SER A 155 3.34 -27.56 1.10
N VAL A 156 2.31 -26.79 0.74
CA VAL A 156 0.95 -26.95 1.28
C VAL A 156 0.34 -28.29 0.84
N LEU A 157 0.44 -28.63 -0.44
CA LEU A 157 -0.04 -29.91 -0.98
C LEU A 157 0.65 -31.10 -0.29
N TRP A 158 1.96 -30.99 -0.08
CA TRP A 158 2.74 -32.03 0.57
C TRP A 158 2.34 -32.21 2.04
N ALA A 159 2.16 -31.10 2.78
CA ALA A 159 1.65 -31.14 4.15
C ALA A 159 0.24 -31.74 4.23
N ALA A 160 -0.65 -31.38 3.31
CA ALA A 160 -2.01 -31.92 3.24
C ALA A 160 -2.01 -33.43 2.91
N ALA A 161 -1.12 -33.87 2.01
CA ALA A 161 -0.96 -35.29 1.70
C ALA A 161 -0.44 -36.07 2.91
N MET A 162 0.59 -35.57 3.59
CA MET A 162 1.13 -36.18 4.82
C MET A 162 0.07 -36.23 5.92
N TYR A 163 -0.71 -35.17 6.10
CA TYR A 163 -1.80 -35.17 7.06
C TYR A 163 -2.85 -36.25 6.74
N ARG A 164 -3.26 -36.32 5.47
CA ARG A 164 -4.28 -37.26 5.00
C ARG A 164 -3.82 -38.72 5.06
N TYR A 165 -2.57 -39.02 4.76
CA TYR A 165 -2.08 -40.41 4.75
C TYR A 165 -1.48 -40.86 6.09
N GLY A 166 -0.83 -39.96 6.83
CA GLY A 166 -0.20 -40.27 8.11
C GLY A 166 -1.19 -40.39 9.28
N PHE A 167 -2.19 -39.51 9.36
CA PHE A 167 -3.10 -39.49 10.53
C PHE A 167 -4.42 -40.24 10.30
N LYS A 168 -4.85 -40.39 9.04
CA LYS A 168 -6.13 -41.05 8.73
C LYS A 168 -6.06 -42.59 8.77
N GLN A 169 -4.87 -43.19 8.65
CA GLN A 169 -4.69 -44.65 8.81
C GLN A 169 -4.59 -45.08 10.27
N VAL A 170 -4.09 -44.23 11.18
CA VAL A 170 -3.96 -44.56 12.61
C VAL A 170 -5.32 -44.68 13.31
N GLN A 171 -6.34 -43.92 12.88
CA GLN A 171 -7.70 -44.05 13.43
C GLN A 171 -8.48 -45.28 12.94
N ASN A 172 -8.16 -45.82 11.76
CA ASN A 172 -8.86 -46.99 11.21
C ASN A 172 -8.24 -48.34 11.62
N GLY A 173 -7.14 -48.32 12.38
CA GLY A 173 -6.40 -49.52 12.83
C GLY A 173 -6.64 -49.94 14.29
N VAL A 174 -7.49 -49.24 15.05
CA VAL A 174 -7.76 -49.53 16.49
C VAL A 174 -9.16 -50.15 16.67
N SER A 175 -9.63 -50.91 15.68
CA SER A 175 -10.94 -51.60 15.73
C SER A 175 -10.85 -53.03 15.19
N GLY A 176 -9.85 -53.77 15.64
CA GLY A 176 -9.68 -55.20 15.37
C GLY A 176 -8.93 -55.86 16.51
#